data_AF-A0A8X6YJ49-F1
#
_entry.id   AF-A0A8X6YJ49-F1
#
_cell.length_a   1.000
_cell.length_b   1.000
_cell.length_c   1.000
_cell.angle_alpha   90.00
_cell.angle_beta   90.00
_cell.angle_gamma   90.00
#
_symmetry.space_group_name_H-M   'P 1'
#
loop_
_entity.id
_entity.type
_entity.pdbx_description
1 polymer ?
#
loop_
_entity_poly.entity_id
_entity_poly.type
_entity_poly.pdbx_seq_one_letter_code
_entity_poly.pdbx_strand_id
1 'polypeptide(L)'
;MARPNHFGRYTPIEHRTMKTFRREQYARLREDIDRKRRQIGVQPNVRVGPQPISVQGVELYPRENAKLHNTNLYELLDGKDSSLIIRRGQTFYMAIRFKKTFNPVLDSVLPSMQKGNLISLPITNQSSFTREKSMWDVRTHQHEGAIITIDVQVAGTAPVGVWKMKILSYVPGNMSSDPAVYEIPQNVYILFNPWSK
;
A
#
# COMPACT_ATOMS: atom_id res chain seq x y z
N MET A 1 -42.10 9.39 29.96
CA MET A 1 -40.90 10.08 29.46
C MET A 1 -39.99 9.02 28.81
N ALA A 2 -39.86 9.03 27.49
CA ALA A 2 -39.02 8.07 26.75
C ALA A 2 -37.81 8.80 26.16
N ARG A 3 -36.59 8.29 26.41
CA ARG A 3 -35.34 8.83 25.85
C ARG A 3 -35.23 8.48 24.36
N PRO A 4 -34.72 9.37 23.49
CA PRO A 4 -34.53 9.03 22.09
C PRO A 4 -33.28 8.17 21.91
N ASN A 5 -33.45 6.98 21.34
CA ASN A 5 -32.39 6.10 20.91
C ASN A 5 -31.61 6.73 19.75
N HIS A 6 -30.37 7.15 20.01
CA HIS A 6 -29.44 7.63 18.99
C HIS A 6 -28.67 6.44 18.38
N PHE A 7 -29.37 5.62 17.60
CA PHE A 7 -28.67 4.66 16.73
C PHE A 7 -28.11 5.42 15.52
N GLY A 8 -26.78 5.50 15.46
CA GLY A 8 -26.02 6.18 14.41
C GLY A 8 -26.39 5.67 13.03
N ARG A 9 -27.09 6.49 12.26
CA ARG A 9 -27.30 6.27 10.82
C ARG A 9 -25.99 6.59 10.11
N TYR A 10 -25.22 5.55 9.80
CA TYR A 10 -24.14 5.66 8.82
C TYR A 10 -24.76 5.91 7.44
N THR A 11 -24.49 7.08 6.87
CA THR A 11 -24.84 7.40 5.49
C THR A 11 -23.75 6.82 4.57
N PRO A 12 -24.09 5.89 3.66
CA PRO A 12 -23.13 5.37 2.70
C PRO A 12 -22.58 6.50 1.83
N ILE A 13 -21.26 6.60 1.73
CA ILE A 13 -20.61 7.52 0.81
C ILE A 13 -20.91 7.03 -0.62
N GLU A 14 -21.68 7.80 -1.40
CA GLU A 14 -22.04 7.44 -2.78
C GLU A 14 -20.80 7.21 -3.67
N HIS A 15 -20.95 6.39 -4.71
CA HIS A 15 -19.86 6.00 -5.62
C HIS A 15 -19.20 7.20 -6.34
N ARG A 16 -19.97 8.27 -6.62
CA ARG A 16 -19.47 9.53 -7.17
C ARG A 16 -18.57 10.25 -6.17
N THR A 17 -18.96 10.23 -4.90
CA THR A 17 -18.23 10.78 -3.76
C THR A 17 -16.95 9.99 -3.49
N MET A 18 -16.95 8.66 -3.67
CA MET A 18 -15.75 7.81 -3.51
C MET A 18 -14.64 8.16 -4.52
N LYS A 19 -14.98 8.43 -5.80
CA LYS A 19 -13.98 8.84 -6.81
C LYS A 19 -13.35 10.19 -6.45
N THR A 20 -14.17 11.17 -6.05
CA THR A 20 -13.69 12.49 -5.62
C THR A 20 -12.84 12.39 -4.36
N PHE A 21 -13.30 11.62 -3.37
CA PHE A 21 -12.57 11.40 -2.12
C PHE A 21 -11.22 10.71 -2.38
N ARG A 22 -11.17 9.67 -3.23
CA ARG A 22 -9.90 9.06 -3.66
C ARG A 22 -8.98 10.08 -4.31
N ARG A 23 -9.49 10.90 -5.23
CA ARG A 23 -8.71 11.97 -5.88
C ARG A 23 -8.12 12.94 -4.86
N GLU A 24 -8.88 13.34 -3.85
CA GLU A 24 -8.40 14.20 -2.76
C GLU A 24 -7.35 13.51 -1.89
N GLN A 25 -7.53 12.24 -1.54
CA GLN A 25 -6.53 11.50 -0.77
C GLN A 25 -5.22 11.33 -1.57
N TYR A 26 -5.31 11.06 -2.87
CA TYR A 26 -4.14 11.02 -3.75
C TYR A 26 -3.44 12.38 -3.89
N ALA A 27 -4.19 13.49 -3.89
CA ALA A 27 -3.60 14.82 -3.87
C ALA A 27 -2.83 15.09 -2.57
N ARG A 28 -3.40 14.74 -1.41
CA ARG A 28 -2.73 14.83 -0.11
C ARG A 28 -1.48 13.95 -0.04
N LEU A 29 -1.57 12.76 -0.62
CA LEU A 29 -0.45 11.83 -0.74
C LEU A 29 0.69 12.46 -1.55
N ARG A 30 0.38 13.08 -2.69
CA ARG A 30 1.36 13.81 -3.50
C ARG A 30 2.07 14.92 -2.71
N GLU A 31 1.32 15.70 -1.93
CA GLU A 31 1.89 16.75 -1.07
C GLU A 31 2.79 16.18 0.03
N ASP A 32 2.42 15.06 0.66
CA ASP A 32 3.26 14.37 1.66
C ASP A 32 4.57 13.86 1.03
N ILE A 33 4.49 13.30 -0.18
CA ILE A 33 5.66 12.84 -0.95
C ILE A 33 6.60 14.01 -1.21
N ASP A 34 6.09 15.13 -1.71
CA ASP A 34 6.87 16.34 -1.98
C ASP A 34 7.53 16.89 -0.71
N ARG A 35 6.79 16.94 0.40
CA ARG A 35 7.32 17.37 1.69
C ARG A 35 8.45 16.48 2.18
N LYS A 36 8.25 15.16 2.18
CA LYS A 36 9.27 14.19 2.60
C LYS A 36 10.48 14.19 1.66
N ARG A 37 10.31 14.54 0.38
CA ARG A 37 11.40 14.75 -0.58
C ARG A 37 12.23 15.98 -0.22
N ARG A 38 11.62 17.13 0.07
CA ARG A 38 12.35 18.37 0.41
C ARG A 38 13.18 18.24 1.69
N GLN A 39 12.71 17.47 2.67
CA GLN A 39 13.44 17.23 3.92
C GLN A 39 14.71 16.37 3.72
N ILE A 40 14.78 15.60 2.64
CA ILE A 40 15.83 14.60 2.42
C ILE A 40 16.51 14.95 1.10
N GLY A 41 17.60 15.72 1.19
CA GLY A 41 18.38 16.19 0.04
C GLY A 41 18.74 15.07 -0.95
N VAL A 42 18.92 15.44 -2.22
CA VAL A 42 19.24 14.49 -3.30
C VAL A 42 20.60 13.84 -3.04
N GLN A 43 20.63 12.56 -2.68
CA GLN A 43 21.87 11.81 -2.60
C GLN A 43 22.35 11.43 -4.01
N PRO A 44 23.65 11.57 -4.33
CA PRO A 44 24.18 11.15 -5.62
C PRO A 44 24.04 9.63 -5.80
N ASN A 45 23.50 9.21 -6.94
CA ASN A 45 23.37 7.80 -7.31
C ASN A 45 24.74 7.22 -7.71
N VAL A 46 25.50 6.71 -6.75
CA VAL A 46 26.66 5.85 -7.06
C VAL A 46 26.20 4.39 -6.96
N ARG A 47 26.05 3.71 -8.10
CA ARG A 47 25.81 2.26 -8.15
C ARG A 47 27.17 1.55 -8.10
N VAL A 48 27.53 1.00 -6.94
CA VAL A 48 28.73 0.16 -6.76
C VAL A 48 28.33 -1.29 -7.01
N GLY A 49 28.64 -1.81 -8.19
CA GLY A 49 28.30 -3.19 -8.59
C GLY A 49 26.79 -3.49 -8.72
N PRO A 50 26.44 -4.71 -9.18
CA PRO A 50 25.06 -5.15 -9.25
C PRO A 50 24.59 -5.57 -7.84
N GLN A 51 23.93 -4.64 -7.14
CA GLN A 51 23.30 -4.89 -5.85
C GLN A 51 21.78 -4.65 -5.94
N PRO A 52 20.97 -5.36 -5.14
CA PRO A 52 19.54 -5.10 -5.07
C PRO A 52 19.29 -3.69 -4.51
N ILE A 53 18.23 -3.03 -5.01
CA ILE A 53 17.85 -1.73 -4.48
C ILE A 53 17.40 -1.86 -3.02
N SER A 54 17.99 -1.07 -2.13
CA SER A 54 17.65 -1.12 -0.71
C SER A 54 16.43 -0.25 -0.41
N VAL A 55 15.45 -0.84 0.28
CA VAL A 55 14.33 -0.10 0.88
C VAL A 55 14.83 0.66 2.10
N GLN A 56 14.44 1.93 2.21
CA GLN A 56 14.68 2.77 3.37
C GLN A 56 13.49 2.75 4.33
N GLY A 57 12.27 2.79 3.79
CA GLY A 57 11.05 2.84 4.60
C GLY A 57 9.81 2.62 3.77
N VAL A 58 8.72 2.26 4.45
CA VAL A 58 7.40 2.04 3.87
C VAL A 58 6.36 2.83 4.65
N GLU A 59 5.47 3.49 3.94
CA GLU A 59 4.32 4.21 4.50
C GLU A 59 3.03 3.51 4.05
N LEU A 60 2.26 3.00 5.02
CA LEU A 60 1.02 2.25 4.76
C LEU A 60 -0.23 3.14 4.76
N TYR A 61 -0.12 4.42 5.14
CA TYR A 61 -1.26 5.35 5.22
C TYR A 61 -2.48 4.73 5.94
N PRO A 62 -2.31 4.17 7.15
CA PRO A 62 -3.32 3.32 7.77
C PRO A 62 -4.64 4.07 8.04
N ARG A 63 -4.58 5.35 8.43
CA ARG A 63 -5.78 6.14 8.73
C ARG A 63 -6.56 6.52 7.47
N GLU A 64 -5.86 6.87 6.40
CA GLU A 64 -6.48 7.24 5.13
C GLU A 64 -7.08 6.01 4.43
N ASN A 65 -6.35 4.90 4.39
CA ASN A 65 -6.87 3.63 3.93
C ASN A 65 -8.07 3.20 4.78
N ALA A 66 -8.02 3.37 6.10
CA ALA A 66 -9.14 2.99 6.96
C ALA A 66 -10.43 3.78 6.68
N LYS A 67 -10.33 5.07 6.32
CA LYS A 67 -11.49 5.85 5.88
C LYS A 67 -12.08 5.29 4.58
N LEU A 68 -11.23 4.92 3.61
CA LEU A 68 -11.68 4.31 2.35
C LEU A 68 -12.34 2.94 2.57
N HIS A 69 -11.85 2.17 3.55
CA HIS A 69 -12.30 0.81 3.83
C HIS A 69 -13.38 0.72 4.91
N ASN A 70 -13.89 1.85 5.43
CA ASN A 70 -14.85 1.87 6.55
C ASN A 70 -14.36 1.05 7.76
N THR A 71 -13.11 1.30 8.14
CA THR A 71 -12.40 0.67 9.26
C THR A 71 -11.74 1.72 10.16
N ASN A 72 -12.11 3.00 10.01
CA ASN A 72 -11.53 4.12 10.77
C ASN A 72 -11.96 4.19 12.25
N LEU A 73 -12.80 3.26 12.72
CA LEU A 73 -13.30 3.20 14.09
C LEU A 73 -12.56 2.18 14.96
N TYR A 74 -11.61 1.43 14.41
CA TYR A 74 -10.81 0.48 15.20
C TYR A 74 -9.71 1.22 15.96
N GLU A 75 -9.64 0.99 17.27
CA GLU A 75 -8.64 1.58 18.18
C GLU A 75 -7.19 1.24 17.80
N LEU A 76 -6.99 0.14 17.05
CA LEU A 76 -5.69 -0.25 16.48
C LEU A 76 -5.06 0.82 15.56
N LEU A 77 -5.83 1.85 15.16
CA LEU A 77 -5.35 3.01 14.40
C LEU A 77 -4.79 4.13 15.28
N ASP A 78 -4.93 4.06 16.60
CA ASP A 78 -4.55 5.16 17.50
C ASP A 78 -3.12 5.05 18.06
N GLY A 79 -2.45 3.93 17.81
CA GLY A 79 -1.05 3.72 18.17
C GLY A 79 -0.04 4.38 17.23
N LYS A 80 1.18 4.59 17.74
CA LYS A 80 2.34 5.09 16.96
C LYS A 80 2.68 4.20 15.76
N ASP A 81 2.49 2.89 15.91
CA ASP A 81 2.66 1.88 14.86
C ASP A 81 1.29 1.35 14.40
N SER A 82 0.43 2.30 13.99
CA SER A 82 -0.93 2.03 13.51
C SER A 82 -0.94 0.89 12.48
N SER A 83 -1.72 -0.15 12.75
CA SER A 83 -1.86 -1.27 11.82
C SER A 83 -2.72 -0.89 10.62
N LEU A 84 -2.44 -1.48 9.46
CA LEU A 84 -3.28 -1.31 8.28
C LEU A 84 -4.52 -2.20 8.43
N ILE A 85 -5.72 -1.61 8.40
CA ILE A 85 -6.98 -2.36 8.53
C ILE A 85 -7.82 -2.11 7.30
N ILE A 86 -7.95 -3.13 6.46
CA ILE A 86 -8.58 -3.04 5.14
C ILE A 86 -9.61 -4.16 4.97
N ARG A 87 -10.41 -4.06 3.91
CA ARG A 87 -11.41 -5.05 3.53
C ARG A 87 -11.06 -5.64 2.18
N ARG A 88 -11.17 -6.96 2.05
CA ARG A 88 -10.86 -7.69 0.80
C ARG A 88 -11.73 -7.24 -0.37
N GLY A 89 -11.30 -7.48 -1.62
CA GLY A 89 -12.04 -7.02 -2.81
C GLY A 89 -11.97 -5.50 -3.03
N GLN A 90 -11.13 -4.79 -2.28
CA GLN A 90 -10.96 -3.35 -2.40
C GLN A 90 -9.48 -2.99 -2.37
N THR A 91 -9.12 -2.01 -3.20
CA THR A 91 -7.77 -1.46 -3.29
C THR A 91 -7.41 -0.61 -2.08
N PHE A 92 -6.20 -0.79 -1.57
CA PHE A 92 -5.51 0.14 -0.66
C PHE A 92 -4.24 0.67 -1.34
N TYR A 93 -3.61 1.69 -0.78
CA TYR A 93 -2.36 2.24 -1.32
C TYR A 93 -1.26 2.33 -0.27
N MET A 94 -0.01 2.35 -0.74
CA MET A 94 1.18 2.48 0.09
C MET A 94 2.31 3.16 -0.68
N ALA A 95 3.26 3.75 0.03
CA ALA A 95 4.48 4.29 -0.56
C ALA A 95 5.71 3.55 -0.06
N ILE A 96 6.64 3.26 -0.98
CA ILE A 96 7.92 2.64 -0.70
C ILE A 96 9.00 3.67 -1.02
N ARG A 97 9.86 3.92 -0.04
CA ARG A 97 11.03 4.77 -0.19
C ARG A 97 12.27 3.91 -0.26
N PHE A 98 13.08 4.13 -1.27
CA PHE A 98 14.37 3.48 -1.46
C PHE A 98 15.51 4.40 -1.02
N LYS A 99 16.68 3.83 -0.75
CA LYS A 99 17.90 4.60 -0.43
C LYS A 99 18.50 5.33 -1.65
N LYS A 100 18.08 4.95 -2.86
CA LYS A 100 18.56 5.48 -4.15
C LYS A 100 17.37 5.65 -5.10
N THR A 101 17.57 6.35 -6.22
CA THR A 101 16.53 6.45 -7.27
C THR A 101 16.14 5.06 -7.73
N PHE A 102 14.84 4.79 -7.72
CA PHE A 102 14.26 3.56 -8.23
C PHE A 102 14.05 3.66 -9.72
N ASN A 103 14.48 2.65 -10.46
CA ASN A 103 14.19 2.48 -11.88
C ASN A 103 13.38 1.19 -12.07
N PRO A 104 12.05 1.27 -12.25
CA PRO A 104 11.18 0.09 -12.42
C PRO A 104 11.45 -0.78 -13.66
N VAL A 105 12.31 -0.33 -14.59
CA VAL A 105 12.77 -1.16 -15.72
C VAL A 105 13.99 -1.99 -15.34
N LEU A 106 14.85 -1.47 -14.46
CA LEU A 106 16.12 -2.12 -14.10
C LEU A 106 16.02 -2.85 -12.74
N ASP A 107 15.35 -2.24 -11.78
CA ASP A 107 15.31 -2.69 -10.40
C ASP A 107 14.09 -3.60 -10.20
N SER A 108 14.33 -4.79 -9.64
CA SER A 108 13.29 -5.80 -9.40
C SER A 108 12.83 -5.76 -7.95
N VAL A 109 11.60 -5.27 -7.71
CA VAL A 109 11.02 -5.12 -6.37
C VAL A 109 9.64 -5.79 -6.30
N LEU A 110 9.45 -6.64 -5.28
CA LEU A 110 8.26 -7.46 -5.07
C LEU A 110 7.74 -7.28 -3.64
N PRO A 111 6.71 -6.43 -3.44
CA PRO A 111 5.80 -6.54 -2.31
C PRO A 111 5.30 -7.98 -2.15
N SER A 112 5.46 -8.51 -0.95
CA SER A 112 5.04 -9.85 -0.61
C SER A 112 4.16 -9.84 0.63
N MET A 113 3.00 -10.49 0.54
CA MET A 113 2.02 -10.62 1.61
C MET A 113 1.83 -12.08 1.96
N GLN A 114 1.86 -12.41 3.25
CA GLN A 114 1.78 -13.79 3.70
C GLN A 114 0.70 -13.99 4.77
N LYS A 115 -0.13 -15.01 4.54
CA LYS A 115 -1.01 -15.62 5.53
C LYS A 115 -1.37 -17.05 5.12
N GLY A 116 -0.56 -18.03 5.54
CA GLY A 116 -0.68 -19.42 5.12
C GLY A 116 -0.19 -19.61 3.67
N ASN A 117 -0.71 -18.84 2.72
CA ASN A 117 -0.16 -18.67 1.38
C ASN A 117 0.69 -17.40 1.25
N LEU A 118 1.57 -17.40 0.24
CA LEU A 118 2.43 -16.28 -0.12
C LEU A 118 1.90 -15.64 -1.40
N ILE A 119 1.69 -14.33 -1.38
CA ILE A 119 1.31 -13.52 -2.54
C ILE A 119 2.47 -12.58 -2.84
N SER A 120 2.98 -12.59 -4.07
CA SER A 120 4.05 -11.72 -4.52
C SER A 120 3.58 -10.88 -5.70
N LEU A 121 3.75 -9.56 -5.58
CA LEU A 121 3.20 -8.56 -6.50
C LEU A 121 4.34 -7.74 -7.11
N PRO A 122 4.85 -8.08 -8.30
CA PRO A 122 5.96 -7.34 -8.88
C PRO A 122 5.58 -5.91 -9.22
N ILE A 123 6.38 -4.95 -8.73
CA ILE A 123 6.21 -3.54 -9.09
C ILE A 123 6.69 -3.36 -10.53
N THR A 124 5.81 -2.84 -11.37
CA THR A 124 6.10 -2.48 -12.76
C THR A 124 5.75 -1.02 -13.03
N ASN A 125 6.04 -0.52 -14.22
CA ASN A 125 5.61 0.81 -14.66
C ASN A 125 4.12 0.94 -15.04
N GLN A 126 3.33 -0.10 -14.84
CA GLN A 126 1.94 -0.10 -15.26
C GLN A 126 1.08 0.75 -14.32
N SER A 127 0.36 1.72 -14.89
CA SER A 127 -0.54 2.62 -14.16
C SER A 127 -1.98 2.11 -14.09
N SER A 128 -2.27 1.01 -14.77
CA SER A 128 -3.54 0.28 -14.72
C SER A 128 -3.35 -1.10 -14.11
N PHE A 129 -4.37 -1.62 -13.42
CA PHE A 129 -4.42 -3.04 -13.08
C PHE A 129 -4.49 -3.88 -14.36
N THR A 130 -3.81 -5.01 -14.36
CA THR A 130 -3.76 -5.98 -15.47
C THR A 130 -4.64 -7.20 -15.24
N ARG A 131 -5.07 -7.43 -13.99
CA ARG A 131 -5.92 -8.55 -13.61
C ARG A 131 -7.33 -8.08 -13.27
N GLU A 132 -8.25 -9.04 -13.28
CA GLU A 132 -9.62 -8.83 -12.86
C GLU A 132 -9.71 -8.34 -11.41
N LYS A 133 -10.76 -7.57 -11.09
CA LYS A 133 -10.96 -6.98 -9.75
C LYS A 133 -11.00 -8.00 -8.60
N SER A 134 -11.36 -9.24 -8.91
CA SER A 134 -11.43 -10.36 -7.98
C SER A 134 -10.06 -10.91 -7.60
N MET A 135 -9.00 -10.56 -8.34
CA MET A 135 -7.66 -11.11 -8.23
C MET A 135 -6.69 -10.13 -7.55
N TRP A 136 -5.65 -10.68 -6.95
CA TRP A 136 -4.53 -9.89 -6.44
C TRP A 136 -3.80 -9.21 -7.59
N ASP A 137 -3.55 -7.91 -7.46
CA ASP A 137 -2.83 -7.15 -8.47
C ASP A 137 -2.16 -5.91 -7.85
N VAL A 138 -1.23 -5.30 -8.57
CA VAL A 138 -0.57 -4.06 -8.17
C VAL A 138 -0.42 -3.16 -9.39
N ARG A 139 -0.55 -1.85 -9.17
CA ARG A 139 -0.23 -0.85 -10.18
C ARG A 139 0.56 0.30 -9.55
N THR A 140 1.37 0.94 -10.36
CA THR A 140 2.09 2.15 -9.97
C THR A 140 1.17 3.35 -10.10
N HIS A 141 0.92 4.02 -8.98
CA HIS A 141 0.14 5.24 -8.95
C HIS A 141 0.99 6.46 -9.29
N GLN A 142 2.13 6.59 -8.62
CA GLN A 142 3.08 7.68 -8.81
C GLN A 142 4.50 7.18 -8.56
N HIS A 143 5.45 7.62 -9.36
CA HIS A 143 6.86 7.33 -9.18
C HIS A 143 7.66 8.62 -9.31
N GLU A 144 8.45 8.93 -8.28
CA GLU A 144 9.26 10.13 -8.24
C GLU A 144 10.59 9.86 -7.55
N GLY A 145 11.65 9.76 -8.35
CA GLY A 145 13.00 9.53 -7.85
C GLY A 145 13.11 8.22 -7.05
N ALA A 146 13.34 8.34 -5.76
CA ALA A 146 13.51 7.21 -4.83
C ALA A 146 12.20 6.77 -4.15
N ILE A 147 11.06 7.39 -4.48
CA ILE A 147 9.77 7.08 -3.86
C ILE A 147 8.83 6.56 -4.93
N ILE A 148 8.20 5.43 -4.66
CA ILE A 148 7.11 4.92 -5.47
C ILE A 148 5.86 4.73 -4.62
N THR A 149 4.72 5.15 -5.16
CA THR A 149 3.41 4.92 -4.60
C THR A 149 2.71 3.90 -5.47
N ILE A 150 2.19 2.85 -4.83
CA ILE A 150 1.46 1.78 -5.49
C ILE A 150 0.05 1.68 -4.93
N ASP A 151 -0.86 1.26 -5.79
CA ASP A 151 -2.18 0.77 -5.41
C ASP A 151 -2.13 -0.76 -5.43
N VAL A 152 -2.54 -1.40 -4.35
CA VAL A 152 -2.61 -2.86 -4.22
C VAL A 152 -4.06 -3.30 -4.24
N GLN A 153 -4.43 -4.10 -5.24
CA GLN A 153 -5.73 -4.74 -5.33
C GLN A 153 -5.73 -6.04 -4.54
N VAL A 154 -6.60 -6.10 -3.53
CA VAL A 154 -6.78 -7.30 -2.71
C VAL A 154 -7.88 -8.17 -3.30
N ALA A 155 -7.58 -9.44 -3.56
CA ALA A 155 -8.57 -10.38 -4.07
C ALA A 155 -9.83 -10.46 -3.18
N GLY A 156 -11.00 -10.59 -3.80
CA GLY A 156 -12.27 -10.74 -3.07
C GLY A 156 -12.35 -12.01 -2.23
N THR A 157 -11.59 -13.04 -2.61
CA THR A 157 -11.48 -14.33 -1.93
C THR A 157 -10.35 -14.40 -0.90
N ALA A 158 -9.60 -13.30 -0.70
CA ALA A 158 -8.49 -13.28 0.24
C ALA A 158 -8.92 -13.75 1.65
N PRO A 159 -8.13 -14.65 2.30
CA PRO A 159 -8.37 -15.07 3.68
C PRO A 159 -8.43 -13.89 4.66
N VAL A 160 -9.48 -13.88 5.49
CA VAL A 160 -9.71 -12.84 6.49
C VAL A 160 -8.81 -13.06 7.71
N GLY A 161 -8.22 -11.99 8.23
CA GLY A 161 -7.50 -11.87 9.51
C GLY A 161 -6.13 -11.19 9.34
N VAL A 162 -5.12 -11.59 10.13
CA VAL A 162 -3.83 -10.90 10.19
C VAL A 162 -2.83 -11.42 9.15
N TRP A 163 -2.22 -10.52 8.41
CA TRP A 163 -1.21 -10.75 7.39
C TRP A 163 0.09 -10.03 7.75
N LYS A 164 1.21 -10.61 7.32
CA LYS A 164 2.52 -9.96 7.35
C LYS A 164 2.90 -9.52 5.94
N MET A 165 3.61 -8.39 5.86
CA MET A 165 4.07 -7.85 4.59
C MET A 165 5.57 -7.59 4.62
N LYS A 166 6.22 -7.86 3.50
CA LYS A 166 7.65 -7.62 3.28
C LYS A 166 7.84 -7.04 1.89
N ILE A 167 8.94 -6.31 1.68
CA ILE A 167 9.39 -5.91 0.36
C ILE A 167 10.65 -6.71 0.03
N LEU A 168 10.62 -7.43 -1.08
CA LEU A 168 11.76 -8.18 -1.60
C LEU A 168 12.39 -7.40 -2.74
N SER A 169 13.69 -7.17 -2.69
CA SER A 169 14.45 -6.56 -3.79
C SER A 169 15.50 -7.52 -4.31
N TYR A 170 15.57 -7.70 -5.62
CA TYR A 170 16.51 -8.60 -6.27
C TYR A 170 17.57 -7.82 -7.04
N VAL A 171 18.70 -8.48 -7.30
CA VAL A 171 19.72 -7.94 -8.20
C VAL A 171 19.10 -7.84 -9.60
N PRO A 172 19.25 -6.69 -10.29
CA PRO A 172 18.80 -6.53 -11.68
C PRO A 172 19.24 -7.70 -12.57
N GLY A 173 18.29 -8.34 -13.26
CA GLY A 173 18.55 -9.48 -14.15
C GLY A 173 18.87 -10.80 -13.45
N ASN A 174 18.86 -10.87 -12.12
CA ASN A 174 19.07 -12.10 -11.36
C ASN A 174 18.02 -12.26 -10.25
N MET A 175 16.83 -12.73 -10.63
CA MET A 175 15.75 -13.04 -9.67
C MET A 175 15.97 -14.33 -8.87
N SER A 176 16.99 -15.12 -9.22
CA SER A 176 17.33 -16.36 -8.52
C SER A 176 18.29 -16.15 -7.34
N SER A 177 18.83 -14.93 -7.18
CA SER A 177 19.67 -14.59 -6.02
C SER A 177 18.84 -14.44 -4.75
N ASP A 178 19.50 -14.56 -3.60
CA ASP A 178 18.89 -14.19 -2.31
C ASP A 178 18.43 -12.72 -2.35
N PRO A 179 17.15 -12.43 -2.06
CA PRO A 179 16.65 -11.06 -2.08
C PRO A 179 17.14 -10.28 -0.85
N ALA A 180 17.33 -8.98 -1.04
CA ALA A 180 17.32 -8.07 0.10
C ALA A 180 15.87 -7.95 0.61
N VAL A 181 15.67 -8.26 1.89
CA VAL A 181 14.35 -8.28 2.53
C VAL A 181 14.19 -7.06 3.44
N TYR A 182 13.10 -6.32 3.24
CA TYR A 182 12.64 -5.31 4.18
C TYR A 182 11.33 -5.75 4.81
N GLU A 183 11.35 -6.05 6.11
CA GLU A 183 10.15 -6.43 6.85
C GLU A 183 9.38 -5.20 7.30
N ILE A 184 8.06 -5.19 7.06
CA ILE A 184 7.20 -4.12 7.52
C ILE A 184 6.70 -4.50 8.92
N PRO A 185 7.00 -3.71 9.96
CA PRO A 185 6.69 -4.09 11.33
C PRO A 185 5.19 -4.09 11.62
N GLN A 186 4.42 -3.23 10.96
CA GLN A 186 2.98 -3.13 11.15
C GLN A 186 2.24 -4.37 10.61
N ASN A 187 1.20 -4.79 11.32
CA ASN A 187 0.30 -5.84 10.85
C ASN A 187 -0.66 -5.31 9.78
N VAL A 188 -1.07 -6.19 8.86
CA VAL A 188 -2.15 -5.92 7.90
C VAL A 188 -3.36 -6.78 8.24
N TYR A 189 -4.44 -6.17 8.68
CA TYR A 189 -5.71 -6.83 8.95
C TYR A 189 -6.59 -6.77 7.71
N ILE A 190 -6.92 -7.92 7.13
CA ILE A 190 -7.85 -8.04 6.02
C ILE A 190 -9.19 -8.56 6.53
N LEU A 191 -10.25 -7.79 6.39
CA LEU A 191 -11.61 -8.11 6.86
C LEU A 191 -12.55 -8.47 5.70
N PHE A 192 -13.71 -9.01 6.05
CA PHE A 192 -14.84 -9.12 5.11
C PHE A 192 -15.27 -7.74 4.60
N ASN A 193 -15.76 -7.71 3.36
CA ASN A 193 -16.18 -6.48 2.70
C ASN A 193 -17.66 -6.53 2.27
N PRO A 194 -18.61 -6.07 3.10
CA PRO A 194 -20.01 -5.98 2.72
C PRO A 194 -20.32 -4.85 1.73
N TRP A 195 -19.34 -4.00 1.39
CA TRP A 195 -19.47 -2.97 0.35
C TRP A 195 -18.97 -3.44 -1.02
N SER A 196 -18.34 -4.61 -1.09
CA SER A 196 -17.94 -5.21 -2.37
C SER A 196 -19.15 -5.91 -2.97
N LYS A 197 -19.56 -5.47 -4.15
CA LYS A 197 -20.58 -6.14 -4.97
C LYS A 197 -20.00 -7.31 -5.73
#